data_AF-A0A427YLL1-F1
#
_entry.id   AF-A0A427YLL1-F1
#
_cell.length_a   1.000
_cell.length_b   1.000
_cell.length_c   1.000
_cell.angle_alpha   90.00
_cell.angle_beta   90.00
_cell.angle_gamma   90.00
#
_symmetry.space_group_name_H-M   'P 1'
#
loop_
_entity.id
_entity.type
_entity.pdbx_description
1 polymer ?
#
loop_
_entity_poly.entity_id
_entity_poly.type
_entity_poly.pdbx_seq_one_letter_code
_entity_poly.pdbx_strand_id
1 'polypeptide(L)'
;MSSAENELRCNVLRCRKMVGVEGRAVVTACSHIFCVPCAEQYFSLSQACPACDQLLAEPDDIVMSSLAPTTEYKASILAGLTPSVILEIAARAMSFWTYQTSQENAYLLLMLERSEDAKHGLESQLNHCKHEAKCAANLEGQGELHNARSKIAGECLCFRWALTQRGLLAELDKA
;
A
#
# COMPACT_ATOMS: atom_id res chain seq x y z
N MET A 1 21.99 20.12 2.66
CA MET A 1 22.17 18.91 1.83
C MET A 1 20.88 18.14 1.92
N SER A 2 20.22 17.89 0.79
CA SER A 2 18.85 17.39 0.78
C SER A 2 18.78 15.98 1.37
N SER A 3 17.73 15.70 2.13
CA SER A 3 17.49 14.47 2.88
C SER A 3 17.35 13.21 2.02
N ALA A 4 17.38 13.33 0.69
CA ALA A 4 17.00 12.28 -0.25
C ALA A 4 18.17 11.45 -0.81
N GLU A 5 19.43 11.87 -0.62
CA GLU A 5 20.58 11.24 -1.32
C GLU A 5 21.09 9.94 -0.67
N ASN A 6 20.43 9.38 0.36
CA ASN A 6 21.00 8.26 1.11
C ASN A 6 20.03 7.17 1.58
N GLU A 7 18.87 7.00 0.92
CA GLU A 7 17.84 6.04 1.36
C GLU A 7 18.04 4.63 0.77
N LEU A 8 19.18 4.00 1.04
CA LEU A 8 19.28 2.55 0.80
C LEU A 8 18.35 1.81 1.75
N ARG A 9 17.60 0.84 1.23
CA ARG A 9 16.69 -0.02 1.98
C ARG A 9 17.13 -1.47 1.88
N CYS A 10 16.94 -2.22 2.96
CA CYS A 10 17.21 -3.66 2.98
C CYS A 10 16.45 -4.37 1.84
N ASN A 11 17.15 -5.16 1.02
CA ASN A 11 16.56 -5.86 -0.13
C ASN A 11 15.72 -7.09 0.26
N VAL A 12 15.62 -7.46 1.54
CA VAL A 12 14.58 -8.38 1.99
C VAL A 12 13.22 -7.67 1.92
N LEU A 13 12.35 -8.11 1.00
CA LEU A 13 11.07 -7.47 0.68
C LEU A 13 10.13 -7.29 1.88
N ARG A 14 10.22 -8.16 2.89
CA ARG A 14 9.42 -8.05 4.13
C ARG A 14 10.04 -7.11 5.17
N CYS A 15 11.32 -6.76 5.04
CA CYS A 15 12.05 -5.94 6.01
C CYS A 15 12.08 -4.47 5.59
N ARG A 16 12.70 -4.18 4.43
CA ARG A 16 12.75 -2.83 3.80
C ARG A 16 13.20 -1.67 4.69
N LYS A 17 13.83 -1.97 5.84
CA LYS A 17 14.41 -0.98 6.76
C LYS A 17 15.45 -0.14 6.03
N MET A 18 15.51 1.15 6.37
CA MET A 18 16.54 2.07 5.88
C MET A 18 17.88 1.71 6.51
N VAL A 19 18.82 1.21 5.70
CA VAL A 19 20.11 0.75 6.21
C VAL A 19 21.06 1.91 6.55
N GLY A 20 20.85 3.07 5.92
CA GLY A 20 21.64 4.28 6.21
C GLY A 20 21.55 4.77 7.66
N VAL A 21 20.45 4.45 8.37
CA VAL A 21 20.25 4.87 9.77
C VAL A 21 21.19 4.13 10.73
N GLU A 22 21.49 2.86 10.44
CA GLU A 22 22.38 2.03 11.26
C GLU A 22 23.87 2.30 10.95
N GLY A 23 24.16 3.03 9.87
CA GLY A 23 25.52 3.36 9.43
C GLY A 23 26.35 2.17 8.91
N ARG A 24 25.79 0.95 8.97
CA ARG A 24 26.42 -0.29 8.51
C ARG A 24 25.39 -1.18 7.83
N ALA A 25 25.85 -1.94 6.83
CA ALA A 25 25.03 -2.88 6.08
C ALA A 25 25.89 -3.99 5.50
N VAL A 26 25.29 -5.10 5.12
CA VAL A 26 25.96 -6.15 4.34
C VAL A 26 25.64 -5.96 2.87
N VAL A 27 26.66 -5.83 2.04
CA VAL A 27 26.57 -5.66 0.59
C VAL A 27 27.11 -6.91 -0.09
N THR A 28 26.47 -7.35 -1.16
CA THR A 28 26.88 -8.54 -1.91
C THR A 28 27.44 -8.21 -3.29
N ALA A 29 28.22 -9.13 -3.87
CA ALA A 29 28.76 -8.99 -5.23
C ALA A 29 27.66 -8.92 -6.31
N CYS A 30 26.47 -9.45 -6.04
CA CYS A 30 25.29 -9.30 -6.91
C CYS A 30 24.52 -7.98 -6.69
N SER A 31 25.17 -6.98 -6.08
CA SER A 31 24.65 -5.62 -5.87
C SER A 31 23.44 -5.52 -4.94
N HIS A 32 23.21 -6.50 -4.05
CA HIS A 32 22.16 -6.41 -3.03
C HIS A 32 22.72 -5.92 -1.68
N ILE A 33 21.89 -5.25 -0.90
CA ILE A 33 22.22 -4.68 0.40
C ILE A 33 21.19 -5.07 1.46
N PHE A 34 21.68 -5.42 2.64
CA PHE A 34 20.88 -5.95 3.74
C PHE A 34 21.21 -5.23 5.05
N CYS A 35 20.21 -5.01 5.89
CA CYS A 35 20.48 -4.63 7.28
C CYS A 35 21.17 -5.80 8.00
N VAL A 36 21.95 -5.48 9.03
CA VAL A 36 22.75 -6.48 9.74
C VAL A 36 21.91 -7.65 10.26
N PRO A 37 20.72 -7.44 10.90
CA PRO A 37 19.92 -8.57 11.40
C PRO A 37 19.44 -9.52 10.30
N CYS A 38 19.08 -9.01 9.13
CA CYS A 38 18.69 -9.86 8.00
C CYS A 38 19.90 -10.63 7.46
N ALA A 39 21.04 -9.97 7.30
CA ALA A 39 22.24 -10.63 6.81
C ALA A 39 22.67 -11.78 7.73
N GLU A 40 22.70 -11.56 9.04
CA GLU A 40 23.01 -12.59 10.04
C GLU A 40 22.02 -13.76 9.98
N GLN A 41 20.73 -13.48 9.82
CA GLN A 41 19.70 -14.52 9.72
C GLN A 41 19.85 -15.38 8.47
N TYR A 42 20.07 -14.79 7.30
CA TYR A 42 20.02 -15.54 6.04
C TYR A 42 21.37 -16.16 5.66
N PHE A 43 22.47 -15.42 5.85
CA PHE A 43 23.80 -15.91 5.46
C PHE A 43 24.40 -16.90 6.45
N SER A 44 23.84 -17.03 7.65
CA SER A 44 24.19 -18.14 8.57
C SER A 44 23.62 -19.49 8.12
N LEU A 45 22.59 -19.49 7.29
CA LEU A 45 21.91 -20.70 6.81
C LEU A 45 22.39 -21.12 5.42
N SER A 46 22.70 -20.16 4.54
CA SER A 46 23.13 -20.42 3.17
C SER A 46 23.98 -19.28 2.62
N GLN A 47 24.90 -19.59 1.72
CA GLN A 47 25.62 -18.59 0.93
C GLN A 47 24.84 -18.14 -0.31
N ALA A 48 23.52 -18.24 -0.31
CA ALA A 48 22.68 -17.75 -1.40
C ALA A 48 22.14 -16.35 -1.07
N CYS A 49 22.14 -15.44 -2.04
CA CYS A 49 21.59 -14.11 -1.89
C CYS A 49 20.07 -14.17 -1.63
N PRO A 50 19.54 -13.62 -0.51
CA PRO A 50 18.11 -13.67 -0.20
C PRO A 50 17.19 -12.91 -1.16
N ALA A 51 17.76 -12.11 -2.06
CA ALA A 51 17.02 -11.27 -2.99
C ALA A 51 16.99 -11.83 -4.43
N CYS A 52 18.00 -12.60 -4.84
CA CYS A 52 18.11 -13.11 -6.21
C CYS A 52 18.60 -14.55 -6.33
N ASP A 53 18.78 -15.25 -5.20
CA ASP A 53 19.22 -16.65 -5.12
C ASP A 53 20.60 -16.96 -5.72
N GLN A 54 21.36 -15.94 -6.13
CA GLN A 54 22.74 -16.09 -6.58
C GLN A 54 23.60 -16.71 -5.49
N LEU A 55 24.35 -17.76 -5.82
CA LEU A 55 25.36 -18.35 -4.93
C LEU A 55 26.56 -17.40 -4.80
N LEU A 56 26.97 -17.14 -3.56
CA LEU A 56 28.03 -16.21 -3.14
C LEU A 56 29.14 -16.99 -2.44
N ALA A 57 29.97 -17.67 -3.23
CA ALA A 57 30.97 -18.61 -2.74
C ALA A 57 32.33 -17.95 -2.45
N GLU A 58 32.60 -16.80 -3.06
CA GLU A 58 33.91 -16.14 -2.96
C GLU A 58 34.01 -15.33 -1.65
N PRO A 59 35.23 -15.16 -1.09
CA PRO A 59 35.42 -14.45 0.18
C PRO A 59 34.89 -13.01 0.20
N ASP A 60 34.94 -12.34 -0.96
CA ASP A 60 34.52 -10.94 -1.12
C ASP A 60 33.08 -10.79 -1.64
N ASP A 61 32.33 -11.91 -1.77
CA ASP A 61 30.95 -11.86 -2.27
C ASP A 61 29.96 -11.30 -1.25
N ILE A 62 30.31 -11.30 0.04
CA ILE A 62 29.47 -10.84 1.16
C ILE A 62 30.32 -9.96 2.09
N VAL A 63 30.13 -8.65 2.03
CA VAL A 63 31.00 -7.68 2.74
C VAL A 63 30.20 -6.80 3.67
N MET A 64 30.62 -6.72 4.93
CA MET A 64 30.13 -5.71 5.87
C MET A 64 30.70 -4.35 5.49
N SER A 65 29.81 -3.43 5.11
CA SER A 65 30.15 -2.09 4.62
C SER A 65 29.75 -1.02 5.64
N SER A 66 30.63 -0.05 5.86
CA SER A 66 30.29 1.21 6.51
C SER A 66 29.67 2.16 5.49
N LEU A 67 28.49 2.70 5.80
CA LEU A 67 27.76 3.62 4.92
C LEU A 67 28.12 5.09 5.19
N ALA A 68 28.85 5.36 6.28
CA ALA A 68 29.34 6.68 6.62
C ALA A 68 30.82 6.61 7.08
N PRO A 69 31.76 6.22 6.19
CA PRO A 69 33.18 6.18 6.53
C PRO A 69 33.73 7.57 6.81
N THR A 70 34.70 7.67 7.72
CA THR A 70 35.41 8.93 8.04
C THR A 70 36.26 9.40 6.85
N THR A 71 36.60 10.69 6.83
CA THR A 71 37.47 11.26 5.79
C THR A 71 38.83 10.57 5.74
N GLU A 72 39.39 10.26 6.90
CA GLU A 72 40.67 9.57 7.07
C GLU A 72 40.60 8.15 6.52
N TYR A 73 39.51 7.43 6.77
CA TYR A 73 39.31 6.09 6.25
C TYR A 73 39.18 6.10 4.72
N LYS A 74 38.42 7.05 4.15
CA LYS A 74 38.31 7.23 2.69
C LYS A 74 39.67 7.47 2.04
N ALA A 75 40.51 8.31 2.65
CA ALA A 75 41.88 8.54 2.15
C ALA A 75 42.74 7.27 2.27
N SER A 76 42.62 6.56 3.39
CA SER A 76 43.41 5.35 3.67
C SER A 76 43.14 4.22 2.67
N ILE A 77 41.89 3.98 2.29
CA ILE A 77 41.54 2.90 1.36
C ILE A 77 41.93 3.21 -0.09
N LEU A 78 42.12 4.49 -0.42
CA LEU A 78 42.52 4.93 -1.77
C LEU A 78 44.04 5.09 -1.91
N ALA A 79 44.77 5.23 -0.79
CA ALA A 79 46.21 5.44 -0.81
C ALA A 79 46.95 4.24 -1.43
N GLY A 80 47.81 4.51 -2.41
CA GLY A 80 48.59 3.49 -3.12
C GLY A 80 47.88 2.86 -4.33
N LEU A 81 46.60 3.17 -4.56
CA LEU A 81 45.89 2.72 -5.77
C LEU A 81 46.24 3.60 -6.98
N THR A 82 46.26 2.99 -8.17
CA THR A 82 46.44 3.74 -9.42
C THR A 82 45.15 4.46 -9.81
N PRO A 83 45.22 5.56 -10.60
CA PRO A 83 44.02 6.23 -11.08
C PRO A 83 43.04 5.32 -11.81
N SER A 84 43.52 4.31 -12.54
CA SER A 84 42.68 3.33 -13.23
C SER A 84 41.82 2.53 -12.25
N VAL A 85 42.42 2.01 -11.17
CA VAL A 85 41.71 1.24 -10.15
C VAL A 85 40.69 2.11 -9.42
N ILE A 86 41.05 3.36 -9.11
CA ILE A 86 40.13 4.30 -8.45
C ILE A 86 38.90 4.57 -9.32
N LEU A 87 39.09 4.78 -10.62
CA LEU A 87 37.99 5.00 -11.57
C LEU A 87 37.10 3.75 -11.71
N GLU A 88 37.69 2.56 -11.69
CA GLU A 88 36.93 1.31 -11.69
C GLU A 88 36.07 1.15 -10.43
N ILE A 89 36.63 1.42 -9.25
CA ILE A 89 35.89 1.41 -7.98
C ILE A 89 34.73 2.41 -8.03
N ALA A 90 34.97 3.63 -8.52
CA ALA A 90 33.94 4.64 -8.65
C ALA A 90 32.82 4.21 -9.62
N ALA A 91 33.17 3.62 -10.77
CA ALA A 91 32.22 3.11 -11.74
C ALA A 91 31.33 2.00 -11.15
N ARG A 92 31.92 1.06 -10.39
CA ARG A 92 31.17 0.01 -9.69
C ARG A 92 30.25 0.58 -8.62
N ALA A 93 30.72 1.56 -7.84
CA ALA A 93 29.91 2.23 -6.82
C ALA A 93 28.70 2.96 -7.44
N MET A 94 28.89 3.67 -8.56
CA MET A 94 27.79 4.30 -9.30
C MET A 94 26.80 3.27 -9.82
N SER A 95 27.28 2.17 -10.41
CA SER A 95 26.43 1.10 -10.93
C SER A 95 25.58 0.46 -9.82
N PHE A 96 26.15 0.27 -8.63
CA PHE A 96 25.42 -0.20 -7.46
C PHE A 96 24.27 0.75 -7.10
N TRP A 97 24.52 2.06 -7.02
CA TRP A 97 23.48 3.04 -6.72
C TRP A 97 22.40 3.14 -7.80
N THR A 98 22.78 3.04 -9.08
CA THR A 98 21.82 2.96 -10.19
C THR A 98 20.93 1.74 -10.04
N TYR A 99 21.51 0.57 -9.73
CA TYR A 99 20.76 -0.65 -9.51
C TYR A 99 19.78 -0.51 -8.34
N GLN A 100 20.25 -0.01 -7.19
CA GLN A 100 19.41 0.17 -5.99
C GLN A 100 18.26 1.15 -6.25
N THR A 101 18.52 2.26 -6.94
CA THR A 101 17.49 3.22 -7.34
C THR A 101 16.44 2.59 -8.25
N SER A 102 16.87 1.79 -9.23
CA SER A 102 15.96 1.09 -10.14
C SER A 102 15.08 0.08 -9.39
N GLN A 103 15.66 -0.68 -8.45
CA GLN A 103 14.92 -1.64 -7.63
C GLN A 103 13.90 -0.94 -6.72
N GLU A 104 14.26 0.20 -6.13
CA GLU A 104 13.35 1.01 -5.33
C GLU A 104 12.16 1.51 -6.15
N ASN A 105 12.42 2.07 -7.32
CA ASN A 105 11.37 2.56 -8.22
C ASN A 105 10.41 1.43 -8.64
N ALA A 106 10.94 0.26 -9.01
CA ALA A 106 10.12 -0.90 -9.35
C ALA A 106 9.23 -1.35 -8.18
N TYR A 107 9.79 -1.39 -6.97
CA TYR A 107 9.04 -1.70 -5.76
C TYR A 107 7.92 -0.69 -5.49
N LEU A 108 8.22 0.61 -5.58
CA LEU A 108 7.24 1.68 -5.34
C LEU A 108 6.11 1.66 -6.36
N LEU A 109 6.41 1.41 -7.64
CA LEU A 109 5.39 1.25 -8.68
C LEU A 109 4.44 0.08 -8.38
N LEU A 110 4.99 -1.08 -7.98
CA LEU A 110 4.18 -2.24 -7.60
C LEU A 110 3.29 -1.93 -6.39
N MET A 111 3.82 -1.21 -5.39
CA MET A 111 3.03 -0.83 -4.21
C MET A 111 1.95 0.19 -4.54
N LEU A 112 2.22 1.10 -5.48
CA LEU A 112 1.24 2.06 -5.96
C LEU A 112 0.08 1.35 -6.66
N GLU A 113 0.37 0.46 -7.62
CA GLU A 113 -0.65 -0.33 -8.33
C GLU A 113 -1.54 -1.11 -7.35
N ARG A 114 -0.91 -1.82 -6.39
CA ARG A 114 -1.65 -2.53 -5.33
C ARG A 114 -2.53 -1.61 -4.48
N SER A 115 -2.07 -0.40 -4.22
CA SER A 115 -2.83 0.60 -3.46
C SER A 115 -4.01 1.14 -4.27
N GLU A 116 -3.85 1.31 -5.58
CA GLU A 116 -4.90 1.75 -6.50
C GLU A 116 -5.99 0.69 -6.64
N ASP A 117 -5.61 -0.59 -6.78
CA ASP A 117 -6.55 -1.72 -6.79
C ASP A 117 -7.35 -1.81 -5.50
N ALA A 118 -6.67 -1.70 -4.35
CA ALA A 118 -7.33 -1.69 -3.05
C ALA A 118 -8.31 -0.52 -2.92
N LYS A 119 -7.94 0.66 -3.41
CA LYS A 119 -8.81 1.85 -3.44
C LYS A 119 -10.05 1.59 -4.31
N HIS A 120 -9.89 1.07 -5.52
CA HIS A 120 -11.01 0.73 -6.40
C HIS A 120 -11.95 -0.31 -5.77
N GLY A 121 -11.39 -1.31 -5.09
CA GLY A 121 -12.17 -2.30 -4.34
C GLY A 121 -13.02 -1.66 -3.24
N LEU A 122 -12.43 -0.77 -2.44
CA LEU A 122 -13.13 -0.05 -1.38
C LEU A 122 -14.19 0.92 -1.93
N GLU A 123 -13.89 1.62 -3.03
CA GLU A 123 -14.84 2.51 -3.70
C GLU A 123 -16.07 1.75 -4.23
N SER A 124 -15.86 0.54 -4.78
CA SER A 124 -16.95 -0.34 -5.21
C SER A 124 -17.83 -0.78 -4.04
N GLN A 125 -17.22 -1.22 -2.93
CA GLN A 125 -17.95 -1.60 -1.71
C GLN A 125 -18.76 -0.43 -1.14
N LEU A 126 -18.18 0.77 -1.12
CA LEU A 126 -18.88 1.97 -0.68
C LEU A 126 -20.09 2.29 -1.56
N ASN A 127 -19.95 2.20 -2.88
CA ASN A 127 -21.04 2.45 -3.83
C ASN A 127 -22.15 1.40 -3.69
N HIS A 128 -21.79 0.14 -3.46
CA HIS A 128 -22.74 -0.93 -3.20
C HIS A 128 -23.54 -0.67 -1.90
N CYS A 129 -22.87 -0.39 -0.79
CA CYS A 129 -23.54 -0.10 0.49
C CYS A 129 -24.44 1.15 0.40
N LYS A 130 -24.00 2.21 -0.30
CA LYS A 130 -24.83 3.39 -0.57
C LYS A 130 -26.10 3.03 -1.35
N HIS A 131 -25.97 2.16 -2.35
CA HIS A 131 -27.12 1.70 -3.13
C HIS A 131 -28.10 0.91 -2.27
N GLU A 132 -27.61 -0.04 -1.49
CA GLU A 132 -28.42 -0.83 -0.56
C GLU A 132 -29.16 0.04 0.46
N ALA A 133 -28.46 0.99 1.09
CA ALA A 133 -29.06 1.92 2.04
C ALA A 133 -30.18 2.77 1.39
N LYS A 134 -29.95 3.22 0.14
CA LYS A 134 -30.96 3.97 -0.63
C LYS A 134 -32.18 3.10 -0.97
N CYS A 135 -31.96 1.84 -1.35
CA CYS A 135 -33.04 0.89 -1.62
C CYS A 135 -33.85 0.59 -0.36
N ALA A 136 -33.19 0.37 0.78
CA ALA A 136 -33.84 0.15 2.07
C ALA A 136 -34.72 1.35 2.47
N ALA A 137 -34.18 2.58 2.42
CA ALA A 137 -34.94 3.79 2.74
C ALA A 137 -36.15 4.01 1.81
N ASN A 138 -36.03 3.67 0.53
CA ASN A 138 -37.15 3.78 -0.41
C ASN A 138 -38.26 2.75 -0.12
N LEU A 139 -37.90 1.52 0.28
CA LEU A 139 -38.88 0.48 0.68
C LEU A 139 -39.61 0.86 1.97
N GLU A 140 -38.91 1.41 2.96
CA GLU A 140 -39.52 1.93 4.20
C GLU A 140 -40.53 3.05 3.89
N GLY A 141 -40.15 4.04 3.07
CA GLY A 141 -41.05 5.11 2.65
C GLY A 141 -42.28 4.62 1.87
N GLN A 142 -42.11 3.59 1.02
CA GLN A 142 -43.25 2.95 0.34
C GLN A 142 -44.18 2.22 1.31
N GLY A 143 -43.64 1.54 2.32
CA GLY A 143 -44.40 0.89 3.38
C GLY A 143 -45.23 1.89 4.20
N GLU A 144 -44.64 3.02 4.58
CA GLU A 144 -45.33 4.10 5.28
C GLU A 144 -46.47 4.70 4.45
N LEU A 145 -46.22 4.97 3.15
CA LEU A 145 -47.24 5.46 2.22
C LEU A 145 -48.39 4.46 2.05
N HIS A 146 -48.08 3.17 1.92
CA HIS A 146 -49.10 2.12 1.80
C HIS A 146 -49.96 2.02 3.06
N ASN A 147 -49.34 2.09 4.24
CA ASN A 147 -50.04 2.06 5.52
C ASN A 147 -50.95 3.30 5.70
N ALA A 148 -50.44 4.50 5.37
CA ALA A 148 -51.21 5.73 5.41
C ALA A 148 -52.43 5.68 4.47
N ARG A 149 -52.27 5.18 3.23
CA ARG A 149 -53.38 5.01 2.28
C ARG A 149 -54.44 4.04 2.79
N SER A 150 -54.02 2.91 3.38
CA SER A 150 -54.95 1.92 3.95
C SER A 150 -55.75 2.50 5.11
N LYS A 151 -55.11 3.30 5.97
CA LYS A 151 -55.79 3.98 7.08
C LYS A 151 -56.81 5.01 6.60
N ILE A 152 -56.43 5.86 5.65
CA ILE A 152 -57.35 6.84 5.04
C ILE A 152 -58.54 6.14 4.37
N ALA A 153 -58.29 5.05 3.63
CA ALA A 153 -59.36 4.28 2.99
C ALA A 153 -60.33 3.69 4.02
N GLY A 154 -59.82 3.15 5.14
CA GLY A 154 -60.64 2.64 6.24
C GLY A 154 -61.47 3.73 6.92
N GLU A 155 -60.89 4.90 7.18
CA GLU A 155 -61.60 6.06 7.75
C GLU A 155 -62.70 6.57 6.80
N CYS A 156 -62.43 6.64 5.49
CA CYS A 156 -63.43 7.00 4.47
C CYS A 156 -64.58 5.98 4.39
N LEU A 157 -64.29 4.68 4.50
CA LEU A 157 -65.33 3.63 4.52
C LEU A 157 -66.20 3.74 5.77
N CYS A 158 -65.60 3.99 6.93
CA CYS A 158 -66.32 4.23 8.18
C CYS A 158 -67.23 5.47 8.09
N PHE A 159 -66.71 6.57 7.54
CA PHE A 159 -67.47 7.80 7.34
C PHE A 159 -68.64 7.60 6.37
N ARG A 160 -68.41 6.91 5.24
CA ARG A 160 -69.45 6.59 4.26
C ARG A 160 -70.54 5.67 4.86
N TRP A 161 -70.16 4.67 5.63
CA TRP A 161 -71.11 3.83 6.36
C TRP A 161 -71.95 4.65 7.36
N ALA A 162 -71.31 5.56 8.12
CA ALA A 162 -72.02 6.44 9.06
C ALA A 162 -73.01 7.39 8.37
N LEU A 163 -72.66 7.94 7.20
CA LEU A 163 -73.58 8.75 6.38
C LEU A 163 -74.75 7.93 5.83
N THR A 164 -74.54 6.64 5.54
CA THR A 164 -75.57 5.73 5.03
C THR A 164 -76.63 5.52 6.11
N GLN A 165 -76.18 5.24 7.34
CA GLN A 165 -77.04 5.02 8.51
C GLN A 165 -77.87 6.25 8.88
N ARG A 166 -77.40 7.46 8.52
CA ARG A 166 -78.11 8.74 8.76
C ARG A 166 -78.95 9.22 7.58
N GLY A 167 -78.98 8.49 6.45
CA GLY A 167 -79.75 8.87 5.26
C GLY A 167 -79.19 10.08 4.47
N LEU A 168 -77.98 10.55 4.80
CA LEU A 168 -77.38 11.78 4.22
C LEU A 168 -76.50 11.52 2.99
N LEU A 169 -76.32 10.25 2.61
CA LEU A 169 -75.39 9.87 1.55
C LEU A 169 -75.85 10.34 0.15
N ALA A 170 -77.16 10.40 -0.08
CA ALA A 170 -77.75 10.83 -1.36
C ALA A 170 -77.64 12.35 -1.64
N GLU A 171 -77.26 13.16 -0.65
CA GLU A 171 -77.02 14.60 -0.81
C GLU A 171 -75.58 14.92 -1.20
N LEU A 172 -74.62 14.06 -0.86
CA LEU A 172 -73.20 14.22 -1.19
C LEU A 172 -72.86 13.80 -2.63
N ASP A 173 -73.53 12.79 -3.20
CA ASP A 173 -73.29 12.34 -4.58
C ASP A 173 -73.91 13.28 -5.65
N LYS A 174 -74.59 14.37 -5.25
CA LYS A 174 -75.22 15.36 -6.14
C LYS A 174 -74.44 16.68 -6.28
N ALA A 175 -73.37 16.87 -5.50
CA ALA A 175 -72.48 18.04 -5.55
C ALA A 175 -71.20 17.72 -6.33
#